data_AF-A0A6B3HPY4-F1
#
_entry.id   AF-A0A6B3HPY4-F1
#
_cell.length_a   1.000
_cell.length_b   1.000
_cell.length_c   1.000
_cell.angle_alpha   90.00
_cell.angle_beta   90.00
_cell.angle_gamma   90.00
#
_symmetry.space_group_name_H-M   'P 1'
#
loop_
_entity.id
_entity.type
_entity.pdbx_description
1 polymer ?
#
loop_
_entity_poly.entity_id
_entity_poly.type
_entity_poly.pdbx_seq_one_letter_code
_entity_poly.pdbx_strand_id
1 'polypeptide(L)'
;EKDRAGASPLQCVLAERDGEVLGYATFRVRPDWDRAGPKGTVALRDLGALDAASYAALWRFLFGIDLTSSLEAGGRPVDEPLMHLVSDVRRCRARVQDSLYVRLVEVGAALEARAYRTPVDVVLEVEDAFCPWNAGRWHLVAD
;
A
#
# COMPACT_ATOMS: atom_id res chain seq x y z
N GLU A 1 4.91 -21.79 16.03
CA GLU A 1 4.03 -22.34 14.97
C GLU A 1 2.55 -21.99 15.17
N LYS A 2 2.04 -22.04 16.42
CA LYS A 2 0.64 -21.67 16.75
C LYS A 2 0.23 -20.22 16.42
N ASP A 3 1.15 -19.25 16.39
CA ASP A 3 0.81 -17.83 16.18
C ASP A 3 0.62 -17.42 14.71
N ARG A 4 0.82 -18.32 13.75
CA ARG A 4 0.75 -18.00 12.30
C ARG A 4 -0.57 -18.41 11.66
N ALA A 5 -1.50 -18.99 12.41
CA ALA A 5 -2.77 -19.52 11.90
C ALA A 5 -2.59 -20.43 10.66
N GLY A 6 -1.58 -21.29 10.68
CA GLY A 6 -1.27 -22.20 9.57
C GLY A 6 -0.47 -21.60 8.41
N ALA A 7 -0.13 -20.30 8.44
CA ALA A 7 0.69 -19.67 7.41
C ALA A 7 2.18 -20.05 7.53
N SER A 8 2.87 -20.01 6.38
CA SER A 8 4.32 -20.12 6.30
C SER A 8 5.04 -19.06 7.17
N PRO A 9 6.35 -19.23 7.46
CA PRO A 9 7.20 -18.11 7.86
C PRO A 9 7.03 -16.91 6.91
N LEU A 10 7.34 -15.70 7.40
CA LEU A 10 7.39 -14.54 6.52
C LEU A 10 8.55 -14.75 5.56
N GLN A 11 8.27 -14.72 4.26
CA GLN A 11 9.25 -14.83 3.21
C GLN A 11 9.50 -13.45 2.62
N CYS A 12 10.71 -13.25 2.09
CA CYS A 12 11.09 -12.07 1.33
C CYS A 12 11.69 -12.53 0.01
N VAL A 13 11.30 -11.89 -1.08
CA VAL A 13 11.95 -12.02 -2.39
C VAL A 13 12.43 -10.66 -2.84
N LEU A 14 13.59 -10.64 -3.49
CA LEU A 14 14.18 -9.43 -4.06
C LEU A 14 14.04 -9.47 -5.59
N ALA A 15 13.68 -8.34 -6.18
CA ALA A 15 13.80 -8.12 -7.61
C ALA A 15 15.17 -7.50 -7.87
N GLU A 16 16.02 -8.23 -8.58
CA GLU A 16 17.38 -7.79 -8.91
C GLU A 16 17.55 -7.64 -10.42
N ARG A 17 18.34 -6.64 -10.83
CA ARG A 17 18.78 -6.45 -12.22
C ARG A 17 20.23 -5.99 -12.20
N ASP A 18 21.08 -6.68 -12.95
CA ASP A 18 22.51 -6.39 -13.03
C ASP A 18 23.23 -6.33 -11.66
N GLY A 19 22.75 -7.13 -10.69
CA GLY A 19 23.30 -7.19 -9.32
C GLY A 19 22.75 -6.14 -8.35
N GLU A 20 21.88 -5.24 -8.82
CA GLU A 20 21.26 -4.20 -7.98
C GLU A 20 19.84 -4.60 -7.57
N VAL A 21 19.50 -4.37 -6.29
CA VAL A 21 18.15 -4.61 -5.76
C VAL A 21 17.25 -3.43 -6.14
N LEU A 22 16.22 -3.73 -6.95
CA LEU A 22 15.27 -2.74 -7.47
C LEU A 22 13.88 -2.86 -6.84
N GLY A 23 13.64 -3.87 -6.02
CA GLY A 23 12.38 -4.01 -5.30
C GLY A 23 12.35 -5.25 -4.42
N TYR A 24 11.30 -5.36 -3.64
CA TYR A 24 11.07 -6.49 -2.74
C TYR A 24 9.58 -6.79 -2.61
N ALA A 25 9.28 -8.03 -2.21
CA ALA A 25 7.98 -8.39 -1.68
C ALA A 25 8.15 -9.27 -0.44
N THR A 26 7.40 -8.95 0.61
CA THR A 26 7.27 -9.81 1.79
C THR A 26 5.90 -10.45 1.82
N PHE A 27 5.82 -11.75 2.02
CA PHE A 27 4.57 -12.49 1.94
C PHE A 27 4.56 -13.74 2.81
N ARG A 28 3.38 -14.32 2.97
CA ARG A 28 3.19 -15.65 3.54
C ARG A 28 2.33 -16.47 2.60
N VAL A 29 2.51 -17.78 2.61
CA VAL A 29 1.60 -18.72 1.97
C VAL A 29 0.74 -19.37 3.05
N ARG A 30 -0.58 -19.27 2.89
CA ARG A 30 -1.56 -20.02 3.68
C ARG A 30 -2.03 -21.21 2.85
N PRO A 31 -1.52 -22.42 3.13
CA PRO A 31 -1.91 -23.58 2.36
C PRO A 31 -3.34 -24.00 2.72
N ASP A 32 -4.12 -24.43 1.72
CA ASP A 32 -5.51 -24.84 1.88
C ASP A 32 -5.87 -25.82 0.74
N TRP A 33 -6.81 -26.74 1.00
CA TRP A 33 -7.25 -27.77 0.05
C TRP A 33 -8.77 -27.98 0.11
N ASP A 34 -9.34 -28.37 -1.02
CA ASP A 34 -10.68 -28.95 -1.08
C ASP A 34 -10.73 -30.17 -2.01
N ARG A 35 -11.94 -30.62 -2.36
CA ARG A 35 -12.14 -31.78 -3.24
C ARG A 35 -11.61 -31.56 -4.66
N ALA A 36 -11.53 -30.31 -5.13
CA ALA A 36 -10.99 -29.98 -6.44
C ALA A 36 -9.46 -29.85 -6.45
N GLY A 37 -8.83 -29.77 -5.27
CA GLY A 37 -7.38 -29.77 -5.11
C GLY A 37 -6.88 -28.63 -4.23
N PRO A 38 -5.62 -28.18 -4.44
CA PRO A 38 -5.04 -27.09 -3.66
C PRO A 38 -5.72 -25.76 -3.99
N LYS A 39 -5.97 -24.95 -2.96
CA LYS A 39 -6.59 -23.62 -3.05
C LYS A 39 -5.94 -22.59 -2.14
N GLY A 40 -4.65 -22.74 -1.86
CA GLY A 40 -3.92 -21.86 -0.95
C GLY A 40 -3.99 -20.38 -1.32
N THR A 41 -3.61 -19.52 -0.37
CA THR A 41 -3.61 -18.06 -0.54
C THR A 41 -2.21 -17.49 -0.30
N VAL A 42 -1.74 -16.68 -1.25
CA VAL A 42 -0.60 -15.80 -1.04
C VAL A 42 -1.07 -14.55 -0.30
N ALA A 43 -0.63 -14.36 0.93
CA ALA A 43 -0.92 -13.17 1.72
C ALA A 43 0.25 -12.19 1.62
N LEU A 44 0.11 -11.19 0.75
CA LEU A 44 1.08 -10.12 0.58
C LEU A 44 1.10 -9.25 1.85
N ARG A 45 2.28 -8.94 2.35
CA ARG A 45 2.48 -8.05 3.51
C ARG A 45 3.00 -6.70 3.11
N ASP A 46 4.00 -6.68 2.24
CA ASP A 46 4.54 -5.44 1.71
C ASP A 46 5.16 -5.68 0.33
N LEU A 47 5.12 -4.66 -0.51
CA LEU A 47 5.68 -4.66 -1.85
C LEU A 47 6.07 -3.24 -2.25
N GLY A 48 7.36 -3.07 -2.55
CA GLY A 48 7.94 -1.83 -3.05
C GLY A 48 8.90 -2.11 -4.19
N ALA A 49 8.94 -1.21 -5.17
CA ALA A 49 9.88 -1.27 -6.27
C ALA A 49 10.24 0.15 -6.74
N LEU A 50 11.46 0.31 -7.24
CA LEU A 50 11.97 1.57 -7.78
C LEU A 50 11.48 1.85 -9.20
N ASP A 51 11.05 0.81 -9.93
CA ASP A 51 10.58 0.92 -11.30
C ASP A 51 9.40 -0.02 -11.60
N ALA A 52 8.64 0.32 -12.66
CA ALA A 52 7.44 -0.41 -13.05
C ALA A 52 7.72 -1.85 -13.50
N ALA A 53 8.89 -2.13 -14.10
CA ALA A 53 9.21 -3.49 -14.55
C ALA A 53 9.54 -4.40 -13.36
N SER A 54 10.29 -3.91 -12.38
CA SER A 54 10.56 -4.61 -11.12
C SER A 54 9.27 -4.81 -10.32
N TYR A 55 8.39 -3.81 -10.28
CA TYR A 55 7.05 -3.92 -9.70
C TYR A 55 6.23 -5.05 -10.33
N ALA A 56 6.12 -5.05 -11.66
CA ALA A 56 5.37 -6.07 -12.41
C ALA A 56 5.99 -7.47 -12.26
N ALA A 57 7.31 -7.57 -12.20
CA ALA A 57 8.02 -8.83 -11.99
C ALA A 57 7.69 -9.45 -10.61
N LEU A 58 7.65 -8.63 -9.55
CA LEU A 58 7.26 -9.09 -8.21
C LEU A 58 5.81 -9.60 -8.19
N TRP A 59 4.87 -8.88 -8.80
CA TRP A 59 3.50 -9.35 -8.93
C TRP A 59 3.38 -10.66 -9.72
N ARG A 60 4.10 -10.77 -10.84
CA ARG A 60 4.15 -12.01 -11.63
C ARG A 60 4.70 -13.17 -10.83
N PHE A 61 5.75 -12.95 -10.04
CA PHE A 61 6.28 -13.97 -9.13
C PHE A 61 5.22 -14.43 -8.12
N LEU A 62 4.55 -13.48 -7.45
CA LEU A 62 3.53 -13.82 -6.45
C LEU A 62 2.33 -14.58 -7.04
N PHE A 63 1.88 -14.22 -8.25
CA PHE A 63 0.83 -14.97 -8.97
C PHE A 63 1.29 -16.35 -9.46
N GLY A 64 2.59 -16.57 -9.58
CA GLY A 64 3.18 -17.83 -10.03
C GLY A 64 3.47 -18.84 -8.92
N ILE A 65 3.12 -18.54 -7.67
CA ILE A 65 3.34 -19.46 -6.54
C ILE A 65 2.39 -20.65 -6.67
N ASP A 66 2.95 -21.85 -6.86
CA ASP A 66 2.21 -23.10 -7.00
C ASP A 66 1.32 -23.42 -5.79
N LEU A 67 0.29 -24.24 -6.04
CA LEU A 67 -0.70 -24.69 -5.04
C LEU A 67 -1.52 -23.57 -4.40
N THR A 68 -1.51 -22.38 -5.01
CA THR A 68 -2.34 -21.25 -4.60
C THR A 68 -3.36 -20.90 -5.68
N SER A 69 -4.51 -20.37 -5.24
CA SER A 69 -5.62 -19.97 -6.11
C SER A 69 -6.02 -18.50 -5.92
N SER A 70 -5.53 -17.86 -4.86
CA SER A 70 -5.83 -16.47 -4.53
C SER A 70 -4.61 -15.74 -3.97
N LEU A 71 -4.61 -14.42 -4.16
CA LEU A 71 -3.65 -13.50 -3.57
C LEU A 71 -4.43 -12.41 -2.84
N GLU A 72 -4.10 -12.20 -1.57
CA GLU A 72 -4.64 -11.12 -0.76
C GLU A 72 -3.57 -10.03 -0.56
N ALA A 73 -3.90 -8.81 -0.97
CA ALA A 73 -3.05 -7.63 -0.83
C ALA A 73 -3.82 -6.52 -0.13
N GLY A 74 -3.69 -6.46 1.20
CA GLY A 74 -4.25 -5.40 2.02
C GLY A 74 -3.33 -4.16 2.05
N GLY A 75 -3.90 -3.01 2.42
CA GLY A 75 -3.13 -1.77 2.61
C GLY A 75 -2.49 -1.22 1.34
N ARG A 76 -3.01 -1.60 0.16
CA ARG A 76 -2.55 -1.06 -1.13
C ARG A 76 -3.16 0.33 -1.37
N PRO A 77 -2.44 1.22 -2.06
CA PRO A 77 -2.96 2.54 -2.38
C PRO A 77 -4.21 2.45 -3.29
N VAL A 78 -5.08 3.46 -3.25
CA VAL A 78 -6.33 3.44 -4.04
C VAL A 78 -6.05 3.52 -5.55
N ASP A 79 -4.90 4.07 -5.92
CA ASP A 79 -4.33 4.16 -7.27
C ASP A 79 -3.30 3.05 -7.54
N GLU A 80 -3.52 1.86 -6.95
CA GLU A 80 -2.67 0.67 -7.09
C GLU A 80 -2.36 0.32 -8.57
N PRO A 81 -1.08 0.40 -9.01
CA PRO A 81 -0.67 0.15 -10.40
C PRO A 81 -1.05 -1.24 -10.93
N LEU A 82 -1.21 -2.25 -10.07
CA LEU A 82 -1.66 -3.59 -10.46
C LEU A 82 -2.95 -3.56 -11.28
N MET A 83 -3.84 -2.61 -11.03
CA MET A 83 -5.12 -2.48 -11.76
C MET A 83 -4.92 -2.19 -13.25
N HIS A 84 -3.75 -1.70 -13.65
CA HIS A 84 -3.36 -1.48 -15.05
C HIS A 84 -2.56 -2.65 -15.64
N LEU A 85 -2.08 -3.58 -14.81
CA LEU A 85 -1.24 -4.71 -15.22
C LEU A 85 -2.03 -6.01 -15.41
N VAL A 86 -3.16 -6.16 -14.72
CA VAL A 86 -4.01 -7.35 -14.84
C VAL A 86 -4.86 -7.32 -16.11
N SER A 87 -5.11 -8.48 -16.70
CA SER A 87 -5.97 -8.62 -17.88
C SER A 87 -7.47 -8.51 -17.57
N ASP A 88 -7.88 -8.72 -16.32
CA ASP A 88 -9.28 -8.58 -15.88
C ASP A 88 -9.38 -8.05 -14.45
N VAL A 89 -9.56 -6.73 -14.32
CA VAL A 89 -9.70 -6.03 -13.03
C VAL A 89 -10.87 -6.51 -12.19
N ARG A 90 -11.90 -7.13 -12.80
CA ARG A 90 -13.08 -7.62 -12.08
C ARG A 90 -12.74 -8.81 -11.18
N ARG A 91 -11.62 -9.48 -11.42
CA ARG A 91 -11.12 -10.58 -10.58
C ARG A 91 -10.43 -10.11 -9.31
N CYS A 92 -9.95 -8.86 -9.27
CA CYS A 92 -9.20 -8.32 -8.12
C CYS A 92 -10.07 -8.01 -6.90
N ARG A 93 -11.41 -7.89 -7.07
CA ARG A 93 -12.35 -7.62 -5.98
C ARG A 93 -11.90 -6.46 -5.07
N ALA A 94 -11.37 -5.39 -5.68
CA ALA A 94 -10.84 -4.23 -4.96
C ALA A 94 -11.90 -3.61 -4.04
N ARG A 95 -11.49 -3.24 -2.83
CA ARG A 95 -12.34 -2.59 -1.82
C ARG A 95 -11.59 -1.40 -1.25
N VAL A 96 -12.29 -0.28 -1.10
CA VAL A 96 -11.79 0.89 -0.38
C VAL A 96 -12.22 0.77 1.07
N GLN A 97 -11.28 1.02 1.97
CA GLN A 97 -11.48 1.02 3.41
C GLN A 97 -10.66 2.15 4.02
N ASP A 98 -11.06 2.64 5.19
CA ASP A 98 -10.29 3.62 5.94
C ASP A 98 -8.91 3.05 6.30
N SER A 99 -7.87 3.87 6.17
CA SER A 99 -6.50 3.50 6.50
C SER A 99 -5.99 4.31 7.69
N LEU A 100 -5.82 5.61 7.52
CA LEU A 100 -5.31 6.51 8.55
C LEU A 100 -6.30 7.65 8.81
N TYR A 101 -6.43 8.00 10.08
CA TYR A 101 -7.06 9.23 10.53
C TYR A 101 -5.97 10.23 10.89
N VAL A 102 -6.06 11.46 10.39
CA VAL A 102 -5.09 12.51 10.65
C VAL A 102 -5.73 13.58 11.52
N ARG A 103 -5.00 14.02 12.55
CA ARG A 103 -5.38 15.14 13.42
C ARG A 103 -4.21 16.12 13.47
N LEU A 104 -4.42 17.31 12.92
CA LEU A 104 -3.43 18.38 13.04
C LEU A 104 -3.44 18.89 14.48
N VAL A 105 -2.30 18.76 15.16
CA VAL A 105 -2.09 19.31 16.51
C VAL A 105 -1.68 20.77 16.41
N GLU A 106 -0.73 21.08 15.51
CA GLU A 106 -0.29 22.43 15.16
C GLU A 106 -0.49 22.66 13.66
N VAL A 107 -1.45 23.49 13.28
CA VAL A 107 -1.79 23.72 11.86
C VAL A 107 -0.64 24.37 11.10
N GLY A 108 -0.02 25.42 11.65
CA GLY A 108 1.10 26.12 11.02
C GLY A 108 2.27 25.17 10.73
N ALA A 109 2.78 24.49 11.76
CA ALA A 109 3.89 23.56 11.62
C ALA A 109 3.58 22.40 10.67
N ALA A 110 2.34 21.89 10.65
CA ALA A 110 1.96 20.82 9.73
C ALA A 110 1.89 21.29 8.26
N LEU A 111 1.40 22.51 8.02
CA LEU A 111 1.34 23.09 6.67
C LEU A 111 2.71 23.49 6.14
N GLU A 112 3.63 23.92 7.01
CA GLU A 112 5.02 24.25 6.65
C GLU A 112 5.88 23.01 6.40
N ALA A 113 5.65 21.91 7.12
CA ALA A 113 6.45 20.69 6.99
C ALA A 113 6.20 19.90 5.69
N ARG A 114 5.17 20.24 4.93
CA ARG A 114 4.80 19.52 3.70
C ARG A 114 5.15 20.31 2.45
N ALA A 115 5.38 19.59 1.36
CA ALA A 115 5.48 20.18 0.02
C ALA A 115 4.09 20.31 -0.65
N TYR A 116 4.00 21.25 -1.58
CA TYR A 116 2.85 21.45 -2.44
C TYR A 116 3.23 21.15 -3.89
N ARG A 117 2.29 20.59 -4.67
CA ARG A 117 2.57 20.14 -6.05
C ARG A 117 2.70 21.32 -7.03
N THR A 118 2.06 22.42 -6.70
CA THR A 118 2.00 23.66 -7.49
C THR A 118 1.97 24.83 -6.51
N PRO A 119 2.28 26.05 -6.98
CA PRO A 119 2.16 27.23 -6.14
C PRO A 119 0.75 27.39 -5.54
N VAL A 120 0.69 27.88 -4.31
CA VAL A 120 -0.52 28.12 -3.52
C VAL A 120 -0.42 29.50 -2.87
N ASP A 121 -1.48 30.29 -2.93
CA ASP A 121 -1.66 31.53 -2.17
C ASP A 121 -3.12 31.63 -1.74
N VAL A 122 -3.41 31.23 -0.49
CA VAL A 122 -4.78 31.15 0.03
C VAL A 122 -4.86 31.53 1.50
N VAL A 123 -6.01 32.05 1.93
CA VAL A 123 -6.32 32.23 3.36
C VAL A 123 -7.32 31.16 3.81
N LEU A 124 -6.95 30.38 4.81
CA LEU A 124 -7.78 29.35 5.44
C LEU A 124 -8.34 29.89 6.76
N GLU A 125 -9.65 29.91 6.92
CA GLU A 125 -10.28 30.15 8.22
C GLU A 125 -10.55 28.80 8.88
N VAL A 126 -9.84 28.52 9.97
CA VAL A 126 -9.86 27.23 10.66
C VAL A 126 -10.67 27.37 11.94
N GLU A 127 -11.61 26.46 12.15
CA GLU A 127 -12.31 26.28 13.42
C GLU A 127 -11.82 24.98 14.07
N ASP A 128 -11.37 25.07 15.32
CA ASP A 128 -10.90 23.91 16.06
C ASP A 128 -11.25 24.06 17.55
N ALA A 129 -12.29 23.37 18.00
CA ALA A 129 -12.74 23.44 19.39
C ALA A 129 -11.84 22.65 20.37
N PHE A 130 -11.04 21.70 19.87
CA PHE A 130 -10.23 20.82 20.71
C PHE A 130 -8.79 21.32 20.84
N CYS A 131 -8.23 21.88 19.77
CA CYS A 131 -6.94 22.58 19.74
C CYS A 131 -7.19 24.06 19.40
N PRO A 132 -7.69 24.88 20.36
CA PRO A 132 -8.17 26.24 20.08
C PRO A 132 -7.11 27.18 19.54
N TRP A 133 -5.82 26.90 19.76
CA TRP A 133 -4.71 27.66 19.17
C TRP A 133 -4.61 27.52 17.64
N ASN A 134 -5.24 26.51 17.05
CA ASN A 134 -5.36 26.37 15.60
C ASN A 134 -6.46 27.27 15.00
N ALA A 135 -7.37 27.81 15.83
CA ALA A 135 -8.51 28.56 15.34
C ALA A 135 -8.10 29.97 14.86
N GLY A 136 -8.62 30.38 13.70
CA GLY A 136 -8.35 31.68 13.11
C GLY A 136 -7.98 31.62 11.63
N ARG A 137 -7.45 32.73 11.11
CA ARG A 137 -7.12 32.89 9.69
C ARG A 137 -5.63 32.64 9.45
N TRP A 138 -5.34 31.65 8.61
CA TRP A 138 -3.99 31.25 8.21
C TRP A 138 -3.75 31.61 6.75
N HIS A 139 -2.77 32.47 6.48
CA HIS A 139 -2.32 32.73 5.12
C HIS A 139 -1.25 31.70 4.73
N LEU A 140 -1.59 30.82 3.79
CA LEU A 140 -0.70 29.80 3.26
C LEU A 140 -0.17 30.24 1.90
N VAL A 141 1.14 30.41 1.83
CA VAL A 141 1.87 30.67 0.58
C VAL A 141 2.92 29.56 0.39
N ALA A 142 2.95 28.95 -0.79
CA ALA A 142 3.95 27.95 -1.18
C ALA A 142 4.22 28.04 -2.69
N ASP A 143 5.44 27.72 -3.11
CA ASP A 143 5.89 27.71 -4.52
C ASP A 143 6.11 26.28 -5.04
#